data_AF-A0A8S3WQP2-F1
#
_entry.id   AF-A0A8S3WQP2-F1
#
_cell.length_a   1.000
_cell.length_b   1.000
_cell.length_c   1.000
_cell.angle_alpha   90.00
_cell.angle_beta   90.00
_cell.angle_gamma   90.00
#
_symmetry.space_group_name_H-M   'P 1'
#
loop_
_entity.id
_entity.type
_entity.pdbx_description
1 polymer ?
#
loop_
_entity_poly.entity_id
_entity_poly.type
_entity_poly.pdbx_seq_one_letter_code
_entity_poly.pdbx_strand_id
1 'polypeptide(L)'
;MCHVIYNTLKVVFAINVIAQLSESTKRREVSTAGRATGHSSAIPAWRRRIEERIAKARALIGRLICFRSGNNRPRIVRTVRMAFAGTNVSLSQPDITQKLTERIDDLKQRIAAWGKRIRRYTERSTRFNQNRLFQSDQKRLYESLERPMVSGTGPAPNQADTVAFWRGLWSEPVNHSEGPWTEVVASQCAGITPMDPVIITPDDVAEAVRRAPNWKSPGLDGLHHYWLKGFMRKATCGRICQIHKEKAMLKISLVEFNSTE
;
A
#
# COMPACT_ATOMS: atom_id res chain seq x y z
N MET A 1 32.17 25.44 30.17
CA MET A 1 30.85 26.02 30.54
C MET A 1 29.93 26.32 29.36
N CYS A 2 30.43 26.62 28.15
CA CYS A 2 29.56 26.88 26.98
C CYS A 2 28.80 25.65 26.43
N HIS A 3 29.28 24.43 26.67
CA HIS A 3 28.63 23.20 26.17
C HIS A 3 27.34 22.82 26.92
N VAL A 4 27.19 23.26 28.18
CA VAL A 4 26.01 22.96 29.01
C VAL A 4 24.82 23.84 28.62
N ILE A 5 25.10 25.10 28.23
CA ILE A 5 24.10 26.08 27.79
C ILE A 5 23.49 25.69 26.43
N TYR A 6 24.29 25.09 25.54
CA TYR A 6 23.82 24.68 24.21
C TYR A 6 22.87 23.48 24.24
N ASN A 7 23.03 22.58 25.23
CA ASN A 7 22.15 21.41 25.40
C ASN A 7 20.83 21.78 26.09
N THR A 8 20.82 22.71 27.04
CA THR A 8 19.57 23.17 27.68
C THR A 8 18.68 23.94 26.71
N LEU A 9 19.25 24.75 25.82
CA LEU A 9 18.50 25.47 24.78
C LEU A 9 17.85 24.53 23.75
N LYS A 10 18.50 23.41 23.38
CA LYS A 10 17.92 22.42 22.47
C LYS A 10 16.72 21.67 23.06
N VAL A 11 16.79 21.33 24.35
CA VAL A 11 15.70 20.63 25.04
C VAL A 11 14.48 21.55 25.20
N VAL A 12 14.68 22.83 25.54
CA VAL A 12 13.60 23.81 25.66
C VAL A 12 12.92 24.07 24.31
N PHE A 13 13.67 24.12 23.21
CA PHE A 13 13.09 24.30 21.88
C PHE A 13 12.26 23.07 21.43
N ALA A 14 12.72 21.85 21.75
CA ALA A 14 11.98 20.62 21.44
C ALA A 14 10.66 20.51 22.22
N ILE A 15 10.64 20.91 23.50
CA ILE A 15 9.42 20.91 24.32
C ILE A 15 8.40 21.93 23.80
N ASN A 16 8.85 23.12 23.40
CA ASN A 16 7.95 24.18 22.90
C ASN A 16 7.32 23.83 21.53
N VAL A 17 8.06 23.11 20.66
CA VAL A 17 7.53 22.61 19.38
C VAL A 17 6.48 21.52 19.60
N ILE A 18 6.67 20.64 20.58
CA ILE A 18 5.68 19.60 20.92
C ILE A 18 4.41 20.21 21.55
N ALA A 19 4.55 21.25 22.38
CA ALA A 19 3.42 21.97 22.96
C ALA A 19 2.55 22.64 21.89
N GLN A 20 3.17 23.34 20.91
CA GLN A 20 2.44 24.00 19.81
C GLN A 20 1.77 23.02 18.83
N LEU A 21 2.33 21.83 18.63
CA LEU A 21 1.70 20.76 17.84
C LEU A 21 0.50 20.12 18.56
N SER A 22 0.50 20.08 19.90
CA SER A 22 -0.64 19.57 20.68
C SER A 22 -1.82 20.55 20.73
N GLU A 23 -1.53 21.86 20.64
CA GLU A 23 -2.53 22.94 20.71
C GLU A 23 -3.23 23.18 19.36
N SER A 24 -2.55 22.89 18.25
CA SER A 24 -3.14 22.93 16.89
C SER A 24 -4.08 21.77 16.60
N THR A 25 -4.00 20.65 17.34
CA THR A 25 -4.98 19.54 17.27
C THR A 25 -6.29 19.81 18.01
N LYS A 26 -6.44 20.94 18.72
CA LYS A 26 -7.61 21.20 19.59
C LYS A 26 -8.67 22.15 19.01
N ARG A 27 -8.65 22.47 17.70
CA ARG A 27 -9.63 23.39 17.10
C ARG A 27 -10.58 22.72 16.10
N ARG A 28 -11.88 22.82 16.45
CA ARG A 28 -13.10 22.62 15.65
C ARG A 28 -13.57 21.17 15.43
N GLU A 29 -14.12 20.57 16.48
CA GLU A 29 -15.34 19.78 16.30
C GLU A 29 -16.50 20.74 16.02
N VAL A 30 -16.68 21.10 14.75
CA VAL A 30 -17.97 21.60 14.29
C VAL A 30 -18.84 20.37 14.12
N SER A 31 -19.85 20.26 14.97
CA SER A 31 -20.94 19.30 14.88
C SER A 31 -21.75 19.55 13.61
N THR A 32 -21.25 19.07 12.47
CA THR A 32 -22.11 18.81 11.33
C THR A 32 -22.96 17.60 11.68
N ALA A 33 -24.15 17.85 12.21
CA ALA A 33 -25.27 16.92 12.19
C ALA A 33 -25.63 16.61 10.73
N GLY A 34 -24.78 15.84 10.08
CA GLY A 34 -24.99 15.32 8.74
C GLY A 34 -26.05 14.25 8.81
N ARG A 35 -27.27 14.64 8.40
CA ARG A 35 -28.41 13.80 8.02
C ARG A 35 -27.95 12.39 7.63
N ALA A 36 -28.10 11.44 8.55
CA ALA A 36 -27.85 10.03 8.31
C ALA A 36 -28.90 9.52 7.31
N THR A 37 -28.62 9.71 6.02
CA THR A 37 -29.27 8.89 5.00
C THR A 37 -28.74 7.49 5.24
N GLY A 38 -29.60 6.60 5.73
CA GLY A 38 -29.29 5.21 5.96
C GLY A 38 -28.90 4.56 4.65
N HIS A 39 -27.60 4.62 4.31
CA HIS A 39 -27.04 3.84 3.24
C HIS A 39 -26.96 2.42 3.76
N SER A 40 -28.07 1.70 3.63
CA SER A 40 -28.17 0.26 3.85
C SER A 40 -26.90 -0.40 3.33
N SER A 41 -26.33 -1.29 4.13
CA SER A 41 -25.21 -2.21 3.87
C SER A 41 -25.52 -3.19 2.73
N ALA A 42 -26.30 -2.75 1.75
CA ALA A 42 -26.74 -3.51 0.62
C ALA A 42 -25.54 -3.97 -0.20
N ILE A 43 -25.55 -5.26 -0.52
CA ILE A 43 -24.58 -5.90 -1.39
C ILE A 43 -24.38 -5.01 -2.64
N PRO A 44 -23.13 -4.62 -2.95
CA PRO A 44 -22.84 -3.76 -4.09
C PRO A 44 -23.44 -4.33 -5.38
N ALA A 45 -23.97 -3.47 -6.24
CA ALA A 45 -24.63 -3.89 -7.49
C ALA A 45 -23.72 -4.76 -8.38
N TRP A 46 -22.40 -4.53 -8.36
CA TRP A 46 -21.44 -5.36 -9.09
C TRP A 46 -21.39 -6.80 -8.55
N ARG A 47 -21.49 -6.99 -7.22
CA ARG A 47 -21.42 -8.30 -6.58
C ARG A 47 -22.66 -9.11 -6.89
N ARG A 48 -23.84 -8.50 -6.74
CA ARG A 48 -25.13 -9.08 -7.09
C ARG A 48 -25.19 -9.59 -8.53
N ARG A 49 -24.74 -8.77 -9.49
CA ARG A 49 -24.69 -9.15 -10.91
C ARG A 49 -23.81 -10.38 -11.17
N ILE A 50 -22.69 -10.53 -10.46
CA ILE A 50 -21.81 -11.69 -10.62
C ILE A 50 -22.44 -12.93 -9.95
N GLU A 51 -23.02 -12.77 -8.76
CA GLU A 51 -23.73 -13.85 -8.05
C GLU A 51 -24.92 -14.38 -8.88
N GLU A 52 -25.70 -13.50 -9.52
CA GLU A 52 -26.77 -13.88 -10.44
C GLU A 52 -26.25 -14.67 -11.64
N ARG A 53 -25.10 -14.28 -12.22
CA ARG A 53 -24.48 -15.04 -13.32
C ARG A 53 -24.05 -16.43 -12.87
N ILE A 54 -23.46 -16.53 -11.67
CA ILE A 54 -23.09 -17.82 -11.06
C ILE A 54 -24.35 -18.69 -10.85
N ALA A 55 -25.43 -18.12 -10.31
CA ALA A 55 -26.68 -18.83 -10.07
C ALA A 55 -27.30 -19.35 -11.38
N LYS A 56 -27.37 -18.51 -12.42
CA LYS A 56 -27.85 -18.92 -13.76
C LYS A 56 -27.00 -20.02 -14.37
N ALA A 57 -25.67 -19.94 -14.25
CA ALA A 57 -24.77 -20.98 -14.74
C ALA A 57 -24.91 -22.30 -13.98
N ARG A 58 -25.05 -22.28 -12.65
CA ARG A 58 -25.33 -23.47 -11.83
C ARG A 58 -26.65 -24.13 -12.23
N ALA A 59 -27.70 -23.34 -12.41
CA ALA A 59 -29.00 -23.85 -12.86
C ALA A 59 -28.91 -24.49 -14.26
N LEU A 60 -28.11 -23.91 -15.17
CA LEU A 60 -27.89 -24.48 -16.50
C LEU A 60 -27.10 -25.79 -16.44
N ILE A 61 -26.02 -25.86 -15.64
CA ILE A 61 -25.27 -27.10 -15.39
C ILE A 61 -26.20 -28.21 -14.91
N GLY A 62 -27.07 -27.92 -13.93
CA GLY A 62 -28.03 -28.91 -13.43
C GLY A 62 -28.94 -29.46 -14.54
N ARG A 63 -29.46 -28.59 -15.42
CA ARG A 63 -30.29 -29.02 -16.56
C ARG A 63 -29.51 -29.83 -17.60
N LEU A 64 -28.25 -29.47 -17.87
CA LEU A 64 -27.38 -30.23 -18.79
C LEU A 64 -27.05 -31.61 -18.24
N ILE A 65 -26.80 -31.73 -16.94
CA ILE A 65 -26.60 -33.01 -16.26
C ILE A 65 -27.86 -33.86 -16.34
N CYS A 66 -29.05 -33.30 -16.03
CA CYS A 66 -30.31 -34.04 -16.15
C CYS A 66 -30.56 -34.58 -17.57
N PHE A 67 -30.28 -33.77 -18.60
CA PHE A 67 -30.41 -34.20 -19.99
C PHE A 67 -29.41 -35.33 -20.31
N ARG A 68 -28.15 -35.20 -19.89
CA ARG A 68 -27.13 -36.25 -20.04
C ARG A 68 -27.51 -37.56 -19.35
N SER A 69 -28.22 -37.49 -18.23
CA SER A 69 -28.76 -38.68 -17.52
C SER A 69 -29.98 -39.31 -18.20
N GLY A 70 -30.42 -38.84 -19.37
CA GLY A 70 -31.53 -39.41 -20.14
C GLY A 70 -32.88 -38.72 -19.93
N ASN A 71 -32.95 -37.59 -19.23
CA ASN A 71 -34.21 -36.88 -19.02
C ASN A 71 -34.57 -35.99 -20.22
N ASN A 72 -35.54 -36.45 -21.02
CA ASN A 72 -35.98 -35.81 -22.25
C ASN A 72 -37.26 -34.97 -22.12
N ARG A 73 -37.60 -34.48 -20.91
CA ARG A 73 -38.76 -33.57 -20.75
C ARG A 73 -38.62 -32.33 -21.66
N PRO A 74 -39.69 -31.89 -22.35
CA PRO A 74 -39.63 -30.80 -23.34
C PRO A 74 -38.99 -29.50 -22.81
N ARG A 75 -39.22 -29.18 -21.54
CA ARG A 75 -38.65 -27.99 -20.87
C ARG A 75 -37.11 -28.06 -20.77
N ILE A 76 -36.56 -29.24 -20.50
CA ILE A 76 -35.12 -29.47 -20.42
C ILE A 76 -34.54 -29.37 -21.83
N VAL A 77 -35.11 -30.11 -22.79
CA VAL A 77 -34.68 -30.10 -24.20
C VAL A 77 -34.67 -28.68 -24.77
N ARG A 78 -35.72 -27.87 -24.53
CA ARG A 78 -35.77 -26.45 -24.93
C ARG A 78 -34.63 -25.65 -24.33
N THR A 79 -34.32 -25.87 -23.05
CA THR A 79 -33.20 -25.17 -22.40
C THR A 79 -31.86 -25.58 -23.01
N VAL A 80 -31.65 -26.87 -23.28
CA VAL A 80 -30.41 -27.37 -23.90
C VAL A 80 -30.26 -26.80 -25.32
N ARG A 81 -31.33 -26.80 -26.14
CA ARG A 81 -31.30 -26.14 -27.46
C ARG A 81 -30.90 -24.67 -27.37
N MET A 82 -31.44 -23.94 -26.40
CA MET A 82 -31.06 -22.54 -26.17
C MET A 82 -29.61 -22.38 -25.70
N ALA A 83 -29.08 -23.35 -24.94
CA ALA A 83 -27.70 -23.32 -24.45
C ALA A 83 -26.65 -23.45 -25.57
N PHE A 84 -27.05 -24.11 -26.67
CA PHE A 84 -26.30 -24.30 -27.91
C PHE A 84 -26.84 -23.43 -29.06
N ALA A 85 -27.71 -22.44 -28.78
CA ALA A 85 -28.21 -21.54 -29.82
C ALA A 85 -27.03 -20.78 -30.45
N GLY A 86 -26.97 -20.77 -31.79
CA GLY A 86 -25.88 -20.15 -32.53
C GLY A 86 -24.61 -21.01 -32.65
N THR A 87 -24.61 -22.22 -32.10
CA THR A 87 -23.58 -23.24 -32.38
C THR A 87 -24.13 -24.29 -33.35
N ASN A 88 -23.29 -24.85 -34.23
CA ASN A 88 -23.67 -25.89 -35.20
C ASN A 88 -23.84 -27.28 -34.54
N VAL A 89 -24.48 -27.33 -33.38
CA VAL A 89 -24.66 -28.55 -32.58
C VAL A 89 -26.11 -28.99 -32.62
N SER A 90 -26.38 -30.11 -33.29
CA SER A 90 -27.68 -30.77 -33.23
C SER A 90 -27.72 -31.79 -32.10
N LEU A 91 -28.84 -31.85 -31.39
CA LEU A 91 -29.05 -32.81 -30.29
C LEU A 91 -29.12 -34.26 -30.76
N SER A 92 -29.32 -34.49 -32.06
CA SER A 92 -29.39 -35.83 -32.66
C SER A 92 -28.02 -36.37 -33.07
N GLN A 93 -26.94 -35.58 -32.93
CA GLN A 93 -25.60 -36.05 -33.30
C GLN A 93 -25.06 -37.06 -32.27
N PRO A 94 -24.27 -38.05 -32.70
CA PRO A 94 -23.69 -39.06 -31.80
C PRO A 94 -22.70 -38.46 -30.79
N ASP A 95 -22.10 -37.31 -31.12
CA ASP A 95 -21.09 -36.62 -30.29
C ASP A 95 -21.70 -35.69 -29.22
N ILE A 96 -23.03 -35.65 -29.07
CA ILE A 96 -23.71 -34.72 -28.17
C ILE A 96 -23.26 -34.87 -26.71
N THR A 97 -22.99 -36.09 -26.27
CA THR A 97 -22.55 -36.37 -24.89
C THR A 97 -21.21 -35.71 -24.57
N GLN A 98 -20.29 -35.68 -25.53
CA GLN A 98 -19.00 -35.00 -25.41
C GLN A 98 -19.21 -33.49 -25.35
N LYS A 99 -19.95 -32.93 -26.32
CA LYS A 99 -20.26 -31.49 -26.37
C LYS A 99 -20.97 -30.97 -25.12
N LEU A 100 -21.84 -31.79 -24.52
CA LEU A 100 -22.47 -31.49 -23.23
C LEU A 100 -21.46 -31.42 -22.10
N THR A 101 -20.48 -32.32 -22.08
CA THR A 101 -19.42 -32.37 -21.07
C THR A 101 -18.53 -31.13 -21.18
N GLU A 102 -18.06 -30.81 -22.38
CA GLU A 102 -17.29 -29.59 -22.68
C GLU A 102 -18.06 -28.34 -22.22
N ARG A 103 -19.35 -28.26 -22.55
CA ARG A 103 -20.19 -27.13 -22.14
C ARG A 103 -20.37 -27.02 -20.63
N ILE A 104 -20.47 -28.15 -19.92
CA ILE A 104 -20.52 -28.17 -18.46
C ILE A 104 -19.21 -27.67 -17.88
N ASP A 105 -18.07 -28.11 -18.41
CA ASP A 105 -16.76 -27.73 -17.91
C ASP A 105 -16.44 -26.26 -18.20
N ASP A 106 -16.82 -25.73 -19.37
CA ASP A 106 -16.80 -24.29 -19.65
C ASP A 106 -17.55 -23.49 -18.59
N LEU A 107 -18.76 -23.93 -18.23
CA LEU A 107 -19.57 -23.25 -17.21
C LEU A 107 -18.92 -23.33 -15.83
N LYS A 108 -18.31 -24.46 -15.46
CA LYS A 108 -17.54 -24.59 -14.21
C LYS A 108 -16.35 -23.64 -14.19
N GLN A 109 -15.59 -23.57 -15.28
CA GLN A 109 -14.46 -22.65 -15.42
C GLN A 109 -14.92 -21.18 -15.29
N ARG A 110 -16.05 -20.81 -15.92
CA ARG A 110 -16.63 -19.47 -15.78
C ARG A 110 -17.08 -19.17 -14.35
N ILE A 111 -17.72 -20.11 -13.67
CA ILE A 111 -18.08 -19.97 -12.24
C ILE A 111 -16.83 -19.73 -11.39
N ALA A 112 -15.76 -20.51 -11.60
CA ALA A 112 -14.50 -20.33 -10.87
C ALA A 112 -13.88 -18.95 -11.14
N ALA A 113 -13.86 -18.50 -12.39
CA ALA A 113 -13.38 -17.16 -12.76
C ALA A 113 -14.22 -16.04 -12.12
N TRP A 114 -15.55 -16.18 -12.10
CA TRP A 114 -16.44 -15.22 -11.44
C TRP A 114 -16.25 -15.21 -9.91
N GLY A 115 -16.06 -16.36 -9.28
CA GLY A 115 -15.71 -16.48 -7.86
C GLY A 115 -14.39 -15.76 -7.53
N LYS A 116 -13.35 -15.99 -8.34
CA LYS A 116 -12.06 -15.27 -8.23
C LYS A 116 -12.24 -13.75 -8.39
N ARG A 117 -13.11 -13.31 -9.30
CA ARG A 117 -13.42 -11.89 -9.50
C ARG A 117 -14.09 -11.28 -8.25
N ILE A 118 -15.07 -11.97 -7.65
CA ILE A 118 -15.70 -11.51 -6.40
C ILE A 118 -14.64 -11.35 -5.31
N ARG A 119 -13.83 -12.38 -5.07
CA ARG A 119 -12.76 -12.35 -4.06
C ARG A 119 -11.83 -11.15 -4.25
N ARG A 120 -11.30 -10.97 -5.46
CA ARG A 120 -10.39 -9.85 -5.79
C ARG A 120 -11.02 -8.49 -5.53
N TYR A 121 -12.30 -8.32 -5.87
CA TYR A 121 -12.98 -7.04 -5.73
C TYR A 121 -13.29 -6.73 -4.26
N THR A 122 -13.70 -7.75 -3.50
CA THR A 122 -13.86 -7.64 -2.05
C THR A 122 -12.53 -7.27 -1.38
N GLU A 123 -11.45 -8.00 -1.67
CA GLU A 123 -10.11 -7.72 -1.12
C GLU A 123 -9.62 -6.31 -1.49
N ARG A 124 -9.90 -5.84 -2.71
CA ARG A 124 -9.59 -4.46 -3.11
C ARG A 124 -10.37 -3.45 -2.27
N SER A 125 -11.66 -3.68 -2.09
CA SER A 125 -12.51 -2.79 -1.31
C SER A 125 -12.08 -2.75 0.16
N THR A 126 -11.76 -3.92 0.73
CA THR A 126 -11.25 -4.03 2.10
C THR A 126 -9.93 -3.29 2.25
N ARG A 127 -8.95 -3.54 1.37
CA ARG A 127 -7.66 -2.82 1.39
C ARG A 127 -7.82 -1.32 1.25
N PHE A 128 -8.70 -0.87 0.34
CA PHE A 128 -8.97 0.56 0.19
C PHE A 128 -9.52 1.17 1.48
N ASN A 129 -10.50 0.51 2.11
CA ASN A 129 -11.11 0.97 3.35
C ASN A 129 -10.10 0.95 4.52
N GLN A 130 -9.29 -0.12 4.64
CA GLN A 130 -8.25 -0.24 5.65
C GLN A 130 -7.16 0.81 5.48
N ASN A 131 -6.68 1.04 4.25
CA ASN A 131 -5.68 2.08 3.97
C ASN A 131 -6.23 3.48 4.26
N ARG A 132 -7.49 3.73 3.90
CA ARG A 132 -8.14 5.00 4.21
C ARG A 132 -8.26 5.20 5.72
N LEU A 133 -8.65 4.16 6.45
CA LEU A 133 -8.75 4.19 7.91
C LEU A 133 -7.37 4.35 8.55
N PHE A 134 -6.33 3.69 8.04
CA PHE A 134 -4.95 3.87 8.49
C PHE A 134 -4.48 5.32 8.38
N GLN A 135 -4.82 5.99 7.27
CA GLN A 135 -4.43 7.39 7.05
C GLN A 135 -5.22 8.37 7.93
N SER A 136 -6.51 8.11 8.19
CA SER A 136 -7.36 9.03 8.97
C SER A 136 -7.37 8.75 10.48
N ASP A 137 -7.41 7.48 10.88
CA ASP A 137 -7.60 7.01 12.25
C ASP A 137 -6.98 5.62 12.44
N GLN A 138 -5.68 5.60 12.74
CA GLN A 138 -4.93 4.36 12.96
C GLN A 138 -5.49 3.55 14.13
N LYS A 139 -5.95 4.21 15.19
CA LYS A 139 -6.49 3.57 16.39
C LYS A 139 -7.70 2.70 16.01
N ARG A 140 -8.67 3.26 15.29
CA ARG A 140 -9.84 2.49 14.83
C ARG A 140 -9.49 1.34 13.92
N LEU A 141 -8.44 1.47 13.10
CA LEU A 141 -7.97 0.34 12.29
C LEU A 141 -7.47 -0.79 13.19
N TYR A 142 -6.58 -0.48 14.14
CA TYR A 142 -6.03 -1.49 15.05
C TYR A 142 -7.12 -2.13 15.90
N GLU A 143 -8.05 -1.34 16.43
CA GLU A 143 -9.25 -1.85 17.13
C GLU A 143 -10.09 -2.80 16.25
N SER A 144 -10.18 -2.52 14.94
CA SER A 144 -10.89 -3.40 14.00
C SER A 144 -10.13 -4.69 13.63
N LEU A 145 -8.81 -4.70 13.80
CA LEU A 145 -7.93 -5.85 13.54
C LEU A 145 -7.83 -6.75 14.78
N GLU A 146 -7.84 -6.14 15.97
CA GLU A 146 -8.00 -6.82 17.24
C GLU A 146 -9.37 -7.51 17.25
N ARG A 147 -9.37 -8.85 17.33
CA ARG A 147 -10.62 -9.60 17.37
C ARG A 147 -11.44 -9.13 18.58
N PRO A 148 -12.79 -9.11 18.51
CA PRO A 148 -13.65 -8.67 19.62
C PRO A 148 -13.59 -9.55 20.89
N MET A 149 -12.70 -10.53 20.94
CA MET A 149 -12.49 -11.39 22.11
C MET A 149 -11.55 -10.79 23.16
N VAL A 150 -10.78 -9.75 22.80
CA VAL A 150 -9.90 -9.05 23.75
C VAL A 150 -10.24 -7.56 23.68
N SER A 151 -11.49 -7.22 23.98
CA SER A 151 -11.80 -5.85 24.39
C SER A 151 -10.93 -5.58 25.63
N GLY A 152 -9.95 -4.69 25.49
CA GLY A 152 -9.02 -4.29 26.54
C GLY A 152 -9.72 -3.57 27.69
N THR A 153 -10.51 -4.30 28.48
CA THR A 153 -11.01 -3.88 29.79
C THR A 153 -9.94 -4.03 30.88
N GLY A 154 -8.76 -4.55 30.54
CA GLY A 154 -7.61 -4.53 31.42
C GLY A 154 -7.10 -3.10 31.65
N PRO A 155 -6.57 -2.78 32.84
CA PRO A 155 -5.88 -1.51 33.06
C PRO A 155 -4.73 -1.35 32.06
N ALA A 156 -4.47 -0.11 31.64
CA ALA A 156 -3.33 0.19 30.79
C ALA A 156 -2.05 -0.39 31.44
N PRO A 157 -1.17 -1.04 30.67
CA PRO A 157 0.06 -1.60 31.21
C PRO A 157 0.88 -0.48 31.86
N ASN A 158 1.46 -0.78 33.02
CA ASN A 158 2.30 0.15 33.75
C ASN A 158 3.47 0.61 32.86
N GLN A 159 3.81 1.89 32.93
CA GLN A 159 4.91 2.47 32.17
C GLN A 159 6.25 1.79 32.51
N ALA A 160 6.47 1.47 33.79
CA ALA A 160 7.69 0.79 34.23
C ALA A 160 7.81 -0.60 33.60
N ASP A 161 6.73 -1.37 33.58
CA ASP A 161 6.69 -2.73 33.03
C ASP A 161 6.90 -2.71 31.50
N THR A 162 6.31 -1.72 30.82
CA THR A 162 6.50 -1.52 29.38
C THR A 162 7.94 -1.18 29.05
N VAL A 163 8.55 -0.26 29.82
CA VAL A 163 9.96 0.11 29.63
C VAL A 163 10.88 -1.06 29.95
N ALA A 164 10.61 -1.84 31.00
CA ALA A 164 11.40 -3.01 31.35
C ALA A 164 11.34 -4.08 30.26
N PHE A 165 10.14 -4.34 29.70
CA PHE A 165 9.94 -5.27 28.60
C PHE A 165 10.77 -4.89 27.36
N TRP A 166 10.61 -3.66 26.86
CA TRP A 166 11.35 -3.21 25.67
C TRP A 166 12.85 -3.07 25.91
N ARG A 167 13.25 -2.68 27.13
CA ARG A 167 14.66 -2.64 27.53
C ARG A 167 15.28 -4.04 27.50
N GLY A 168 14.61 -5.06 28.03
CA GLY A 168 15.08 -6.44 27.98
C GLY A 168 15.24 -6.96 26.54
N LEU A 169 14.39 -6.50 25.61
CA LEU A 169 14.49 -6.92 24.21
C LEU A 169 15.61 -6.19 23.43
N TRP A 170 15.82 -4.89 23.68
CA TRP A 170 16.66 -4.04 22.82
C TRP A 170 17.96 -3.55 23.47
N SER A 171 18.01 -3.47 24.80
CA SER A 171 19.15 -2.90 25.53
C SER A 171 20.05 -3.96 26.14
N GLU A 172 19.54 -5.17 26.37
CA GLU A 172 20.36 -6.28 26.84
C GLU A 172 21.07 -6.90 25.63
N PRO A 173 22.41 -6.86 25.57
CA PRO A 173 23.15 -7.51 24.50
C PRO A 173 22.99 -9.03 24.64
N VAL A 174 22.12 -9.61 23.82
CA VAL A 174 21.98 -11.06 23.70
C VAL A 174 22.97 -11.55 22.65
N ASN A 175 23.85 -12.48 23.03
CA ASN A 175 24.67 -13.20 22.07
C ASN A 175 23.76 -14.20 21.34
N HIS A 176 23.32 -13.83 20.14
CA HIS A 176 22.60 -14.76 19.27
C HIS A 176 23.61 -15.76 18.70
N SER A 177 23.44 -17.04 19.04
CA SER A 177 24.10 -18.12 18.30
C SER A 177 23.40 -18.23 16.95
N GLU A 178 24.04 -17.73 15.91
CA GLU A 178 23.56 -17.88 14.56
C GLU A 178 23.44 -19.37 14.21
N GLY A 179 22.37 -19.76 13.52
CA GLY A 179 22.18 -21.15 13.14
C GLY A 179 23.23 -21.64 12.13
N PRO A 180 23.36 -22.96 11.91
CA PRO A 180 24.34 -23.56 10.98
C PRO A 180 24.25 -23.04 9.53
N TRP A 181 23.14 -22.39 9.18
CA TRP A 181 22.93 -21.79 7.87
C TRP A 181 23.93 -20.68 7.55
N THR A 182 24.47 -19.97 8.55
CA THR A 182 25.46 -18.91 8.32
C THR A 182 26.78 -19.47 7.80
N GLU A 183 27.23 -20.61 8.33
CA GLU A 183 28.40 -21.34 7.83
C GLU A 183 28.18 -21.86 6.41
N VAL A 184 26.98 -22.37 6.13
CA VAL A 184 26.58 -22.80 4.78
C VAL A 184 26.62 -21.62 3.80
N VAL A 185 26.03 -20.48 4.15
CA VAL A 185 26.07 -19.27 3.30
C VAL A 185 27.50 -18.74 3.16
N ALA A 186 28.30 -18.73 4.23
CA ALA A 186 29.69 -18.30 4.20
C ALA A 186 30.52 -19.19 3.26
N SER A 187 30.33 -20.51 3.30
CA SER A 187 31.01 -21.44 2.38
C SER A 187 30.58 -21.25 0.92
N GLN A 188 29.29 -21.02 0.66
CA GLN A 188 28.78 -20.69 -0.68
C GLN A 188 29.33 -19.36 -1.20
N CYS A 189 29.53 -18.38 -0.30
CA CYS A 189 30.05 -17.07 -0.62
C CYS A 189 31.59 -16.97 -0.60
N ALA A 190 32.31 -18.01 -0.17
CA ALA A 190 33.78 -17.96 -0.01
C ALA A 190 34.52 -17.68 -1.33
N GLY A 191 33.94 -18.07 -2.47
CA GLY A 191 34.48 -17.78 -3.80
C GLY A 191 33.98 -16.48 -4.43
N ILE A 192 33.09 -15.74 -3.76
CA ILE A 192 32.52 -14.49 -4.29
C ILE A 192 33.39 -13.33 -3.83
N THR A 193 33.95 -12.58 -4.79
CA THR A 193 34.70 -11.36 -4.49
C THR A 193 33.80 -10.38 -3.74
N PRO A 194 34.23 -9.84 -2.58
CA PRO A 194 33.47 -8.81 -1.88
C PRO A 194 33.21 -7.63 -2.79
N MET A 195 31.99 -7.08 -2.74
CA MET A 195 31.67 -5.85 -3.45
C MET A 195 32.50 -4.71 -2.87
N ASP A 196 33.11 -3.91 -3.75
CA ASP A 196 33.84 -2.72 -3.35
C ASP A 196 32.95 -1.77 -2.53
N PRO A 197 33.53 -1.02 -1.57
CA PRO A 197 32.77 -0.07 -0.77
C PRO A 197 32.10 0.97 -1.66
N VAL A 198 30.75 0.98 -1.66
CA VAL A 198 29.96 1.97 -2.41
C VAL A 198 29.94 3.29 -1.64
N ILE A 199 30.73 4.26 -2.11
CA ILE A 199 30.72 5.62 -1.58
C ILE A 199 29.69 6.42 -2.36
N ILE A 200 28.53 6.69 -1.75
CA ILE A 200 27.48 7.50 -2.37
C ILE A 200 27.84 8.98 -2.25
N THR A 201 28.13 9.62 -3.37
CA THR A 201 28.44 11.06 -3.43
C THR A 201 27.19 11.91 -3.65
N PRO A 202 27.24 13.23 -3.33
CA PRO A 202 26.12 14.13 -3.63
C PRO A 202 25.76 14.19 -5.12
N ASP A 203 26.74 14.00 -6.00
CA ASP A 203 26.54 14.02 -7.45
C ASP A 203 25.76 12.77 -7.91
N ASP A 204 26.01 11.60 -7.31
CA ASP A 204 25.23 10.39 -7.57
C ASP A 204 23.76 10.58 -7.21
N VAL A 205 23.50 11.25 -6.09
CA VAL A 205 22.13 11.58 -5.65
C VAL A 205 21.48 12.58 -6.61
N ALA A 206 22.20 13.61 -7.04
CA ALA A 206 21.69 14.59 -8.00
C ALA A 206 21.35 13.94 -9.35
N GLU A 207 22.21 13.02 -9.81
CA GLU A 207 22.03 12.26 -11.04
C GLU A 207 20.81 11.33 -10.96
N ALA A 208 20.66 10.60 -9.85
CA ALA A 208 19.52 9.74 -9.60
C ALA A 208 18.21 10.52 -9.60
N VAL A 209 18.16 11.65 -8.88
CA VAL A 209 16.98 12.54 -8.84
C VAL A 209 16.66 13.09 -10.22
N ARG A 210 17.67 13.47 -11.02
CA ARG A 210 17.47 13.99 -12.38
C ARG A 210 16.85 12.95 -13.31
N ARG A 211 17.30 11.69 -13.24
CA ARG A 211 16.78 10.58 -14.05
C ARG A 211 15.40 10.09 -13.61
N ALA A 212 15.04 10.28 -12.34
CA ALA A 212 13.76 9.81 -11.81
C ALA A 212 12.54 10.46 -12.53
N PRO A 213 11.47 9.73 -12.85
CA PRO A 213 10.33 10.31 -13.56
C PRO A 213 9.44 11.14 -12.61
N ASN A 214 9.05 12.34 -13.03
CA ASN A 214 8.41 13.36 -12.18
C ASN A 214 7.14 12.87 -11.47
N TRP A 215 6.27 12.14 -12.18
CA TRP A 215 4.94 11.74 -11.71
C TRP A 215 4.83 10.26 -11.36
N LYS A 216 5.93 9.62 -10.94
CA LYS A 216 5.83 8.31 -10.30
C LYS A 216 5.15 8.43 -8.95
N SER A 217 4.48 7.36 -8.54
CA SER A 217 3.84 7.26 -7.23
C SER A 217 4.84 7.62 -6.13
N PRO A 218 4.45 8.45 -5.16
CA PRO A 218 5.33 8.86 -4.09
C PRO A 218 5.55 7.71 -3.10
N GLY A 219 6.61 7.80 -2.30
CA GLY A 219 6.88 6.84 -1.22
C GLY A 219 5.93 7.03 -0.04
N LEU A 220 6.28 6.42 1.09
CA LEU A 220 5.58 6.59 2.37
C LEU A 220 5.59 8.04 2.86
N ASP A 221 6.58 8.81 2.43
CA ASP A 221 6.76 10.24 2.69
C ASP A 221 5.80 11.14 1.89
N GLY A 222 5.11 10.59 0.88
CA GLY A 222 4.22 11.36 0.01
C GLY A 222 4.96 12.31 -0.96
N LEU A 223 6.30 12.23 -1.03
CA LEU A 223 7.09 13.15 -1.84
C LEU A 223 7.31 12.61 -3.25
N HIS A 224 6.80 13.34 -4.24
CA HIS A 224 7.05 13.03 -5.65
C HIS A 224 8.43 13.52 -6.11
N HIS A 225 9.04 12.81 -7.07
CA HIS A 225 10.28 13.23 -7.72
C HIS A 225 10.21 14.64 -8.33
N TYR A 226 9.01 15.07 -8.77
CA TYR A 226 8.76 16.43 -9.23
C TYR A 226 9.24 17.48 -8.20
N TRP A 227 8.87 17.30 -6.93
CA TRP A 227 9.23 18.22 -5.86
C TRP A 227 10.72 18.15 -5.52
N LEU A 228 11.31 16.95 -5.48
CA LEU A 228 12.74 16.73 -5.24
C LEU A 228 13.61 17.45 -6.28
N LYS A 229 13.25 17.37 -7.56
CA LYS A 229 13.93 18.12 -8.63
C LYS A 229 13.79 19.63 -8.45
N GLY A 230 12.63 20.10 -7.99
CA GLY A 230 12.39 21.50 -7.67
C GLY A 230 13.28 22.02 -6.53
N PHE A 231 13.43 21.24 -5.45
CA PHE A 231 14.31 21.59 -4.34
C PHE A 231 15.78 21.75 -4.78
N MET A 232 16.29 20.80 -5.58
CA MET A 232 17.68 20.82 -6.07
C MET A 232 17.96 22.00 -7.02
N ARG A 233 16.97 22.40 -7.84
CA ARG A 233 17.07 23.58 -8.72
C ARG A 233 17.09 24.91 -7.97
N LYS A 234 16.42 25.01 -6.81
CA LYS A 234 16.42 26.23 -6.00
C LYS A 234 17.67 26.35 -5.12
N ALA A 235 18.24 25.23 -4.68
CA ALA A 235 19.50 25.21 -3.92
C ALA A 235 20.71 25.70 -4.74
N THR A 236 20.70 25.49 -6.06
CA THR A 236 21.74 26.02 -6.97
C THR A 236 21.61 27.53 -7.21
N CYS A 237 20.40 28.09 -7.15
CA CYS A 237 20.17 29.54 -7.22
C CYS A 237 20.77 30.28 -6.00
N GLY A 238 20.72 29.68 -4.80
CA GLY A 238 21.36 30.24 -3.61
C GLY A 238 22.88 30.41 -3.76
N ARG A 239 23.57 29.43 -4.37
CA ARG A 239 25.02 29.54 -4.65
C ARG A 239 25.34 30.60 -5.70
N ILE A 240 24.49 30.76 -6.72
CA ILE A 240 24.67 31.81 -7.74
C ILE A 240 24.47 33.22 -7.15
N CYS A 241 23.53 33.38 -6.20
CA CYS A 241 23.36 34.62 -5.43
C CYS A 241 24.54 34.90 -4.49
N GLN A 242 25.14 33.87 -3.88
CA GLN A 242 26.32 34.02 -3.03
C GLN A 242 27.55 34.45 -3.85
N ILE A 243 27.78 33.82 -5.01
CA ILE A 243 28.86 34.17 -5.94
C ILE A 243 28.68 35.59 -6.51
N HIS A 244 27.45 36.03 -6.77
CA HIS A 244 27.18 37.42 -7.18
C HIS A 244 27.45 38.43 -6.05
N LYS A 245 27.16 38.09 -4.79
CA LYS A 245 27.53 38.93 -3.63
C LYS A 245 29.04 39.04 -3.45
N GLU A 246 29.79 37.95 -3.58
CA GLU A 246 31.26 37.96 -3.47
C GLU A 246 31.92 38.74 -4.61
N LYS A 247 31.45 38.58 -5.86
CA LYS A 247 31.93 39.39 -6.99
C LYS A 247 31.57 40.87 -6.85
N ALA A 248 30.45 41.21 -6.22
CA ALA A 248 30.10 42.60 -5.92
C ALA A 248 30.99 43.20 -4.84
N MET A 249 31.32 42.45 -3.78
CA MET A 249 32.26 42.91 -2.74
C MET A 249 33.70 43.07 -3.26
N LEU A 250 34.17 42.18 -4.13
CA LEU A 250 35.49 42.28 -4.77
C LEU A 250 35.60 43.46 -5.75
N LYS A 251 34.49 43.82 -6.42
CA LYS A 251 34.44 45.03 -7.26
C LYS A 251 34.50 46.32 -6.45
N ILE A 252 33.91 46.35 -5.25
CA ILE A 252 33.97 47.53 -4.36
C ILE A 252 35.40 47.75 -3.84
N SER A 253 36.10 46.68 -3.48
CA SER A 253 37.50 46.77 -2.99
C SER A 253 38.52 47.16 -4.08
N LEU A 254 38.26 46.81 -5.35
CA LEU A 254 39.08 47.28 -6.49
C LEU A 254 38.86 48.76 -6.84
N VAL A 255 37.68 49.31 -6.53
CA VAL A 255 37.38 50.75 -6.75
C VAL A 255 38.03 51.60 -5.66
N GLU A 256 38.12 51.10 -4.42
CA GLU A 256 38.82 51.77 -3.33
C GLU A 256 40.35 51.80 -3.52
N PHE A 257 40.93 50.77 -4.15
CA PHE A 257 42.38 50.72 -4.41
C PHE A 257 42.85 51.68 -5.52
N ASN A 258 41.99 52.01 -6.49
CA ASN A 258 42.29 52.94 -7.59
C ASN A 258 41.97 54.41 -7.27
N SER A 259 41.55 54.73 -6.03
CA SER A 259 41.22 56.09 -5.60
C SER A 259 42.27 56.70 -4.66
N THR A 260 43.41 56.03 -4.48
CA THR A 260 44.52 56.43 -3.59
C THR A 260 45.86 56.64 -4.30
N GLU A 261 45.84 57.01 -5.58
CA GLU A 261 46.99 57.60 -6.31
C GLU A 261 46.68 59.02 -6.77
#